data_AF-A0A356U9D1-F1
#
_entry.id   AF-A0A356U9D1-F1
#
_cell.length_a   1.000
_cell.length_b   1.000
_cell.length_c   1.000
_cell.angle_alpha   90.00
_cell.angle_beta   90.00
_cell.angle_gamma   90.00
#
_symmetry.space_group_name_H-M   'P 1'
#
loop_
_entity.id
_entity.type
_entity.pdbx_description
1 polymer ?
#
loop_
_entity_poly.entity_id
_entity_poly.type
_entity_poly.pdbx_seq_one_letter_code
_entity_poly.pdbx_strand_id
1 'polypeptide(L)'
;AGAIAFTSQSLQEDSEEIKAIMRAYNDAVAYLETEPVSSYSDFIIQEQNFPAEIKDSLKLPQYSKAERPKEKIIADVVQWMQAKRLIEGNYEYKDLVDDSVLR
;
A
#
# COMPACT_ATOMS: atom_id res chain seq x y z
N ALA A 1 7.17 4.35 1.29
CA ALA A 1 5.72 4.26 1.10
C ALA A 1 5.45 3.37 -0.11
N GLY A 2 4.52 2.43 -0.01
CA GLY A 2 4.02 1.65 -1.14
C GLY A 2 2.76 2.27 -1.74
N ALA A 3 2.32 1.77 -2.88
CA ALA A 3 1.02 2.09 -3.46
C ALA A 3 0.23 0.79 -3.68
N ILE A 4 -1.09 0.87 -3.53
CA ILE A 4 -2.01 -0.20 -3.92
C ILE A 4 -2.66 0.25 -5.22
N ALA A 5 -2.62 -0.60 -6.24
CA ALA A 5 -3.16 -0.31 -7.56
C ALA A 5 -4.16 -1.39 -7.95
N PHE A 6 -5.24 -0.95 -8.58
CA PHE A 6 -6.27 -1.79 -9.20
C PHE A 6 -6.37 -1.42 -10.67
N THR A 7 -6.84 -2.35 -11.50
CA THR A 7 -7.16 -2.02 -12.89
C THR A 7 -8.37 -1.08 -12.92
N SER A 8 -8.45 -0.23 -13.94
CA SER A 8 -9.63 0.64 -14.14
C SER A 8 -10.93 -0.16 -14.28
N GLN A 9 -10.85 -1.35 -14.88
CA GLN A 9 -11.99 -2.25 -15.01
C GLN A 9 -12.50 -2.71 -13.64
N SER A 10 -11.63 -3.23 -12.76
CA SER A 10 -12.04 -3.68 -11.43
C SER A 10 -12.55 -2.53 -10.56
N LEU A 11 -11.99 -1.32 -10.69
CA LEU A 11 -12.52 -0.13 -10.01
C LEU A 11 -13.96 0.19 -10.41
N GLN A 12 -14.33 -0.08 -11.67
CA GLN A 12 -15.68 0.17 -12.18
C GLN A 12 -16.65 -0.99 -11.89
N GLU A 13 -16.19 -2.22 -12.05
CA GLU A 13 -17.03 -3.43 -11.97
C GLU A 13 -17.15 -3.96 -10.53
N ASP A 14 -16.09 -3.86 -9.74
CA ASP A 14 -15.94 -4.51 -8.43
C ASP A 14 -15.70 -3.49 -7.28
N SER A 15 -16.32 -2.31 -7.40
CA SER A 15 -16.01 -1.18 -6.49
C SER A 15 -16.30 -1.48 -5.01
N GLU A 16 -17.30 -2.30 -4.71
CA GLU A 16 -17.66 -2.66 -3.33
C GLU A 16 -16.70 -3.70 -2.73
N GLU A 17 -16.23 -4.64 -3.54
CA GLU A 17 -15.21 -5.62 -3.20
C GLU A 17 -13.87 -4.93 -2.94
N ILE A 18 -13.50 -3.96 -3.77
CA ILE A 18 -12.29 -3.15 -3.55
C ILE A 18 -12.39 -2.37 -2.24
N LYS A 19 -13.54 -1.75 -1.94
CA LYS A 19 -13.76 -1.12 -0.63
C LYS A 19 -13.64 -2.12 0.52
N ALA A 20 -14.11 -3.36 0.33
CA ALA A 20 -13.95 -4.43 1.32
C ALA A 20 -12.48 -4.81 1.55
N ILE A 21 -11.67 -4.88 0.49
CA ILE A 21 -10.23 -5.09 0.59
C ILE A 21 -9.57 -3.96 1.41
N MET A 22 -9.94 -2.70 1.15
CA MET A 22 -9.38 -1.57 1.91
C MET A 22 -9.79 -1.57 3.38
N ARG A 23 -11.01 -2.03 3.71
CA ARG A 23 -11.41 -2.27 5.11
C ARG A 23 -10.57 -3.37 5.75
N ALA A 24 -10.42 -4.51 5.08
CA ALA A 24 -9.60 -5.62 5.57
C ALA A 24 -8.13 -5.20 5.78
N TYR A 25 -7.59 -4.36 4.90
CA TYR A 25 -6.26 -3.76 5.09
C TYR A 25 -6.20 -2.92 6.37
N ASN A 26 -7.17 -2.05 6.61
CA ASN A 26 -7.23 -1.23 7.82
C ASN A 26 -7.39 -2.05 9.09
N ASP A 27 -8.15 -3.16 9.02
CA ASP A 27 -8.29 -4.11 10.13
C ASP A 27 -6.96 -4.82 10.41
N ALA A 28 -6.22 -5.21 9.36
CA ALA A 28 -4.89 -5.78 9.50
C ALA A 28 -3.89 -4.79 10.11
N VAL A 29 -3.94 -3.50 9.73
CA VAL A 29 -3.12 -2.46 10.37
C VAL A 29 -3.46 -2.36 11.86
N ALA A 30 -4.75 -2.31 12.21
CA ALA A 30 -5.18 -2.26 13.60
C ALA A 30 -4.72 -3.49 14.41
N TYR A 31 -4.81 -4.69 13.82
CA TYR A 31 -4.30 -5.92 14.40
C TYR A 31 -2.80 -5.83 14.70
N LEU A 32 -1.99 -5.36 13.74
CA LEU A 32 -0.54 -5.22 13.90
C LEU A 32 -0.16 -4.17 14.97
N GLU A 33 -1.00 -3.17 15.21
CA GLU A 33 -0.79 -2.17 16.27
C GLU A 33 -1.07 -2.72 17.68
N THR A 34 -2.00 -3.67 17.82
CA THR A 34 -2.45 -4.19 19.12
C THR A 34 -1.78 -5.49 19.53
N GLU A 35 -1.38 -6.31 18.57
CA GLU A 35 -0.87 -7.65 18.84
C GLU A 35 0.65 -7.68 18.99
N PRO A 36 1.17 -8.48 19.95
CA PRO A 36 2.62 -8.60 20.14
C PRO A 36 3.24 -9.27 18.92
N VAL A 37 4.34 -8.72 18.39
CA VAL A 37 5.04 -9.25 17.20
C VAL A 37 5.33 -10.76 17.30
N SER A 38 5.60 -11.26 18.51
CA SER A 38 5.83 -12.68 18.76
C SER A 38 4.65 -13.61 18.42
N SER A 39 3.41 -13.10 18.32
CA SER A 39 2.25 -13.92 17.96
C SER A 39 2.19 -14.27 16.47
N TYR A 40 2.91 -13.52 15.62
CA TYR A 40 2.89 -13.71 14.16
C TYR A 40 4.29 -13.66 13.50
N SER A 41 5.38 -13.44 14.25
CA SER A 41 6.74 -13.36 13.70
C SER A 41 7.17 -14.63 12.98
N ASP A 42 6.77 -15.81 13.47
CA ASP A 42 7.14 -17.09 12.86
C ASP A 42 6.51 -17.26 11.47
N PHE A 43 5.27 -16.82 11.32
CA PHE A 43 4.60 -16.76 10.02
C PHE A 43 5.35 -15.84 9.06
N ILE A 44 5.75 -14.64 9.51
CA ILE A 44 6.51 -13.69 8.67
C ILE A 44 7.86 -14.30 8.24
N ILE A 45 8.61 -14.90 9.17
CA ILE A 45 9.92 -15.49 8.89
C ILE A 45 9.79 -16.61 7.86
N GLN A 46 8.79 -17.48 8.02
CA GLN A 46 8.53 -18.58 7.10
C GLN A 46 8.12 -18.07 5.71
N GLU A 47 7.08 -17.23 5.63
CA GLU A 47 6.52 -16.79 4.34
C GLU A 47 7.48 -15.87 3.56
N GLN A 48 8.28 -15.07 4.27
CA GLN A 48 9.30 -14.21 3.64
C GLN A 48 10.64 -14.93 3.44
N ASN A 49 10.76 -16.19 3.84
CA ASN A 49 11.99 -16.98 3.79
C ASN A 49 13.18 -16.27 4.46
N PHE A 50 12.95 -15.62 5.60
CA PHE A 50 14.01 -15.00 6.38
C PHE A 50 14.78 -16.06 7.19
N PRO A 51 16.06 -15.82 7.51
CA PRO A 51 16.81 -16.67 8.43
C PRO A 51 16.16 -16.73 9.81
N ALA A 52 16.08 -17.90 10.45
CA ALA A 52 15.41 -18.04 11.74
C ALA A 52 16.02 -17.17 12.85
N GLU A 53 17.32 -16.85 12.71
CA GLU A 53 18.10 -16.04 13.63
C GLU A 53 17.59 -14.60 13.75
N ILE A 54 16.81 -14.10 12.77
CA ILE A 54 16.32 -12.72 12.82
C ILE A 54 15.12 -12.53 13.75
N LYS A 55 14.53 -13.61 14.30
CA LYS A 55 13.30 -13.57 15.11
C LYS A 55 13.35 -12.54 16.24
N ASP A 56 14.41 -12.56 17.03
CA ASP A 56 14.56 -11.66 18.19
C ASP A 56 14.95 -10.23 17.79
N SER A 57 15.34 -10.02 16.53
CA SER A 57 15.77 -8.73 15.98
C SER A 57 14.75 -8.10 15.03
N LEU A 58 13.64 -8.81 14.75
CA LEU A 58 12.62 -8.38 13.81
C LEU A 58 11.97 -7.10 14.31
N LYS A 59 12.21 -5.99 13.60
CA LYS A 59 11.58 -4.70 13.85
C LYS A 59 10.69 -4.37 12.67
N LEU A 60 9.39 -4.42 12.91
CA LEU A 60 8.42 -4.00 11.91
C LEU A 60 8.30 -2.47 11.91
N PRO A 61 8.09 -1.85 10.74
CA PRO A 61 7.73 -0.45 10.69
C PRO A 61 6.36 -0.24 11.33
N GLN A 62 6.08 0.99 11.75
CA GLN A 62 4.70 1.37 12.06
C GLN A 62 3.92 1.44 10.75
N TYR A 63 2.87 0.63 10.65
CA TYR A 63 1.94 0.67 9.53
C TYR A 63 0.88 1.74 9.79
N SER A 64 0.38 2.35 8.71
CA SER A 64 -0.71 3.32 8.77
C SER A 64 -1.91 2.79 8.00
N LYS A 65 -3.11 3.16 8.45
CA LYS A 65 -4.32 2.90 7.67
C LYS A 65 -4.20 3.48 6.27
N ALA A 66 -4.92 2.89 5.34
CA ALA A 66 -4.93 3.33 3.96
C ALA A 66 -5.38 4.78 3.87
N GLU A 67 -4.55 5.60 3.22
CA GLU A 67 -4.84 6.98 2.89
C GLU A 67 -4.70 7.19 1.40
N ARG A 68 -5.38 8.22 0.89
CA ARG A 68 -5.20 8.63 -0.50
C ARG A 68 -3.78 9.16 -0.70
N PRO A 69 -3.12 8.86 -1.84
CA PRO A 69 -1.85 9.48 -2.18
C PRO A 69 -1.98 11.00 -2.16
N LYS A 70 -1.03 11.70 -1.55
CA LYS A 70 -1.02 13.17 -1.58
C LYS A 70 -0.73 13.65 -2.99
N GLU A 71 -1.48 14.64 -3.49
CA GLU A 71 -1.27 15.21 -4.82
C GLU A 71 0.18 15.61 -5.07
N LYS A 72 0.82 16.24 -4.08
CA LYS A 72 2.24 16.62 -4.15
C LYS A 72 3.16 15.43 -4.40
N ILE A 73 2.90 14.27 -3.76
CA ILE A 73 3.74 13.08 -3.94
C ILE A 73 3.62 12.58 -5.38
N ILE A 74 2.40 12.52 -5.92
CA ILE A 74 2.17 12.12 -7.32
C ILE A 74 2.85 13.09 -8.28
N ALA A 75 2.68 14.40 -8.08
CA ALA A 75 3.32 15.42 -8.91
C ALA A 75 4.85 15.33 -8.89
N ASP A 76 5.46 15.16 -7.71
CA ASP A 76 6.91 15.02 -7.56
C ASP A 76 7.43 13.77 -8.30
N VAL A 77 6.72 12.64 -8.22
CA VAL A 77 7.09 11.40 -8.91
C VAL A 77 6.96 11.54 -10.44
N VAL A 78 5.84 12.06 -10.93
CA VAL A 78 5.62 12.30 -12.37
C VAL A 78 6.71 13.21 -12.93
N GLN A 79 7.00 14.33 -12.25
CA GLN A 79 8.06 15.26 -12.63
C GLN A 79 9.43 14.57 -12.66
N TRP A 80 9.75 13.76 -11.65
CA TRP A 80 11.01 13.02 -11.61
C TRP A 80 11.13 12.04 -12.78
N MET A 81 10.08 11.28 -13.09
CA MET A 81 10.07 10.33 -14.20
C MET A 81 10.21 11.02 -15.56
N GLN A 82 9.54 12.17 -15.76
CA GLN A 82 9.68 13.00 -16.96
C GLN A 82 11.11 13.55 -17.10
N ALA A 83 11.68 14.08 -16.02
CA ALA A 83 13.05 14.60 -16.01
C ALA A 83 14.08 13.50 -16.35
N LYS A 84 13.81 12.25 -15.96
CA LYS A 84 14.60 11.08 -16.30
C LYS A 84 14.25 10.46 -17.66
N ARG A 85 13.27 11.00 -18.39
CA ARG A 85 12.76 10.48 -19.67
C ARG A 85 12.30 9.02 -19.58
N LEU A 86 11.70 8.66 -18.45
CA LEU A 86 11.13 7.32 -18.21
C LEU A 86 9.68 7.20 -18.68
N ILE A 87 9.02 8.33 -18.93
CA ILE A 87 7.65 8.42 -19.44
C ILE A 87 7.58 9.52 -20.50
N GLU A 88 6.68 9.36 -21.46
CA GLU A 88 6.44 10.31 -22.55
C GLU A 88 5.18 11.18 -22.31
N GLY A 89 4.28 10.73 -21.43
CA GLY A 89 3.02 11.39 -21.13
C GLY A 89 3.10 12.45 -20.02
N ASN A 90 2.13 13.35 -20.05
CA ASN A 90 1.78 14.18 -18.89
C ASN A 90 0.58 13.53 -18.21
N TYR A 91 0.76 13.07 -16.97
CA TYR A 91 -0.29 12.44 -16.18
C TYR A 91 -0.67 13.38 -15.04
N GLU A 92 -1.95 13.70 -14.94
CA GLU A 92 -2.50 14.46 -13.83
C GLU A 92 -2.89 13.51 -12.69
N TYR A 93 -3.08 14.07 -11.49
CA TYR A 93 -3.45 13.30 -10.30
C TYR A 93 -4.69 12.43 -10.54
N LYS A 94 -5.73 13.01 -11.14
CA LYS A 94 -7.00 12.33 -11.46
C LYS A 94 -6.86 11.17 -12.46
N ASP A 95 -5.78 11.14 -13.23
CA ASP A 95 -5.52 10.07 -14.20
C ASP A 95 -4.93 8.83 -13.50
N LEU A 96 -4.37 9.01 -12.31
CA LEU A 96 -3.62 7.99 -11.57
C LEU A 96 -4.25 7.59 -10.24
N VAL A 97 -5.18 8.40 -9.71
CA VAL A 97 -5.78 8.18 -8.39
C VAL A 97 -7.30 8.17 -8.49
N ASP A 98 -7.89 7.08 -7.98
CA ASP A 98 -9.33 6.94 -7.82
C ASP A 98 -9.79 7.43 -6.43
N ASP A 99 -10.71 8.40 -6.43
CA ASP A 99 -11.25 9.04 -5.21
C ASP A 99 -12.50 8.36 -4.63
N SER A 100 -12.94 7.23 -5.19
CA SER A 100 -14.18 6.56 -4.84
C SER A 100 -14.01 5.44 -3.80
N VAL A 101 -12.80 4.89 -3.69
CA VAL A 101 -12.50 3.70 -2.88
C VAL A 101 -12.36 4.00 -1.38
N LEU A 102 -11.67 5.07 -1.00
CA LEU A 102 -11.31 5.39 0.40
C LEU A 102 -12.22 6.46 1.02
N ARG A 103 -13.54 6.35 0.82
CA ARG A 103 -14.53 7.28 1.37
C ARG A 103 -15.05 6.86 2.74
#